data_AF-A0A2S9F0L6-F1
#
_entry.id   AF-A0A2S9F0L6-F1
#
_cell.length_a   1.000
_cell.length_b   1.000
_cell.length_c   1.000
_cell.angle_alpha   90.00
_cell.angle_beta   90.00
_cell.angle_gamma   90.00
#
_symmetry.space_group_name_H-M   'P 1'
#
loop_
_entity.id
_entity.type
_entity.pdbx_description
1 polymer ?
#
loop_
_entity_poly.entity_id
_entity_poly.type
_entity_poly.pdbx_seq_one_letter_code
_entity_poly.pdbx_strand_id
1 'polypeptide(L)'
;KERGAGSLIAGTVATTALVFGFFEILPHFPVGVSEVHLILGSTLFLLFGAAPAAFGLALGLLIQGLLIAPFDLPQYGMNVTTLLVPLFALQYVARRTVAPQTPYVNLKYRQAFTLSLTFQAGIVSWVTFWAVYGQGLTVETLSSVATFGAAYMLVVILEPLADLAVLAAAKAGQRFRDGAWLEPRLFSPA
;
A
#
# COMPACT_ATOMS: atom_id res chain seq x y z
N LYS A 1 -4.25 17.91 -15.72
CA LYS A 1 -3.26 18.88 -15.20
C LYS A 1 -2.04 18.06 -14.79
N GLU A 2 -0.91 18.20 -15.49
CA GLU A 2 0.31 17.43 -15.18
C GLU A 2 0.77 17.75 -13.75
N ARG A 3 1.17 16.72 -13.00
CA ARG A 3 1.74 16.90 -11.66
C ARG A 3 3.07 17.62 -11.81
N GLY A 4 3.17 18.84 -11.29
CA GLY A 4 4.46 19.53 -11.19
C GLY A 4 5.39 18.79 -10.23
N ALA A 5 6.70 18.92 -10.46
CA ALA A 5 7.74 18.29 -9.62
C ALA A 5 7.55 18.55 -8.11
N GLY A 6 7.04 19.73 -7.73
CA GLY A 6 6.73 20.06 -6.33
C GLY A 6 5.64 19.18 -5.70
N SER A 7 4.60 18.80 -6.45
CA SER A 7 3.55 17.89 -5.94
C SER A 7 4.07 16.47 -5.76
N LEU A 8 4.98 16.02 -6.63
CA LEU A 8 5.65 14.73 -6.48
C LEU A 8 6.52 14.70 -5.21
N ILE A 9 7.36 15.72 -5.00
CA ILE A 9 8.24 15.79 -3.82
C ILE A 9 7.41 15.86 -2.53
N ALA A 10 6.43 16.76 -2.47
CA ALA A 10 5.57 16.89 -1.28
C ALA A 10 4.78 15.61 -1.01
N GLY A 11 4.24 14.99 -2.06
CA GLY A 11 3.55 13.72 -1.96
C GLY A 11 4.45 12.62 -1.43
N THR A 12 5.68 12.49 -1.96
CA THR A 12 6.66 11.49 -1.52
C THR A 12 7.06 11.70 -0.07
N VAL A 13 7.33 12.93 0.36
CA VAL A 13 7.67 13.21 1.77
C VAL A 13 6.51 12.83 2.70
N ALA A 14 5.27 13.18 2.32
CA ALA A 14 4.09 12.83 3.09
C ALA A 14 3.87 11.31 3.16
N THR A 15 3.97 10.60 2.02
CA THR A 15 3.81 9.14 1.99
C THR A 15 4.94 8.43 2.72
N THR A 16 6.19 8.91 2.66
CA THR A 16 7.30 8.37 3.47
C THR A 16 7.01 8.49 4.97
N ALA A 17 6.58 9.66 5.43
CA ALA A 17 6.25 9.86 6.84
C ALA A 17 5.07 8.99 7.30
N LEU A 18 4.04 8.85 6.46
CA LEU A 18 2.91 7.98 6.75
C LEU A 18 3.31 6.50 6.80
N VAL A 19 4.07 6.01 5.81
CA VAL A 19 4.56 4.62 5.78
C VAL A 19 5.41 4.34 7.01
N PHE A 20 6.37 5.21 7.33
CA PHE A 20 7.17 5.07 8.54
C PHE A 20 6.29 5.00 9.79
N GLY A 21 5.30 5.90 9.92
CA GLY A 21 4.34 5.86 11.02
C GLY A 21 3.49 4.57 11.05
N PHE A 22 3.10 4.04 9.90
CA PHE A 22 2.31 2.80 9.82
C PHE A 22 3.10 1.60 10.33
N PHE A 23 4.36 1.48 9.93
CA PHE A 23 5.22 0.36 10.34
C PHE A 23 5.60 0.44 11.83
N GLU A 24 5.82 1.64 12.36
CA GLU A 24 6.28 1.82 13.75
C GLU A 24 5.14 1.88 14.78
N ILE A 25 3.98 2.42 14.40
CA ILE A 25 2.88 2.71 15.34
C ILE A 25 1.73 1.72 15.22
N LEU A 26 1.39 1.27 14.01
CA LEU A 26 0.27 0.35 13.84
C LEU A 26 0.68 -1.09 14.22
N PRO A 27 -0.28 -1.91 14.68
CA PRO A 27 -0.01 -3.30 15.04
C PRO A 27 0.63 -4.07 13.87
N HIS A 28 1.76 -4.70 14.14
CA HIS A 28 2.43 -5.64 13.25
C HIS A 28 2.91 -6.86 14.03
N PHE A 29 2.91 -8.03 13.37
CA PHE A 29 3.24 -9.29 14.03
C PHE A 29 4.07 -10.20 13.11
N PRO A 30 5.14 -10.84 13.60
CA PRO A 30 5.87 -11.86 12.85
C PRO A 30 5.03 -13.13 12.73
N VAL A 31 4.76 -13.57 11.50
CA VAL A 31 3.97 -14.78 11.25
C VAL A 31 4.58 -15.58 10.10
N GLY A 32 5.12 -16.76 10.43
CA GLY A 32 5.68 -17.66 9.43
C GLY A 32 6.92 -17.08 8.77
N VAL A 33 6.82 -16.75 7.48
CA VAL A 33 7.96 -16.29 6.65
C VAL A 33 8.16 -14.78 6.62
N SER A 34 7.20 -13.98 7.12
CA SER A 34 7.25 -12.52 7.05
C SER A 34 6.42 -11.88 8.17
N GLU A 35 6.41 -10.56 8.23
CA GLU A 35 5.61 -9.80 9.18
C GLU A 35 4.30 -9.33 8.54
N VAL A 36 3.22 -9.39 9.30
CA VAL A 36 1.91 -8.89 8.89
C VAL A 36 1.80 -7.44 9.31
N HIS A 37 1.70 -6.53 8.34
CA HIS A 37 1.64 -5.09 8.56
C HIS A 37 0.34 -4.48 8.03
N LEU A 38 -0.21 -3.51 8.74
CA LEU A 38 -1.26 -2.62 8.23
C LEU A 38 -0.63 -1.48 7.41
N ILE A 39 -0.46 -1.71 6.11
CA ILE A 39 0.32 -0.82 5.24
C ILE A 39 -0.53 0.30 4.62
N LEU A 40 -1.85 0.10 4.50
CA LEU A 40 -2.79 1.06 3.89
C LEU A 40 -2.34 1.48 2.47
N GLY A 41 -1.76 0.55 1.70
CA GLY A 41 -1.13 0.87 0.42
C GLY A 41 -2.12 1.32 -0.65
N SER A 42 -3.33 0.75 -0.66
CA SER A 42 -4.45 1.22 -1.48
C SER A 42 -4.85 2.66 -1.14
N THR A 43 -4.90 3.00 0.14
CA THR A 43 -5.18 4.37 0.58
C THR A 43 -4.10 5.35 0.14
N LEU A 44 -2.81 5.01 0.32
CA LEU A 44 -1.71 5.85 -0.15
C LEU A 44 -1.78 6.07 -1.67
N PHE A 45 -2.09 5.02 -2.43
CA PHE A 45 -2.31 5.11 -3.87
C PHE A 45 -3.47 6.04 -4.23
N LEU A 46 -4.61 5.92 -3.55
CA LEU A 46 -5.80 6.72 -3.86
C LEU A 46 -5.61 8.20 -3.50
N LEU A 47 -4.92 8.48 -2.39
CA LEU A 47 -4.70 9.84 -1.90
C LEU A 47 -3.57 10.56 -2.62
N PHE A 48 -2.45 9.87 -2.88
CA PHE A 48 -1.23 10.47 -3.39
C PHE A 48 -0.80 9.92 -4.76
N GLY A 49 -1.48 8.93 -5.31
CA GLY A 49 -1.14 8.34 -6.61
C GLY A 49 0.06 7.39 -6.57
N ALA A 50 0.27 6.69 -7.69
CA ALA A 50 1.24 5.60 -7.76
C ALA A 50 2.69 6.03 -7.47
N ALA A 51 3.17 7.12 -8.05
CA ALA A 51 4.57 7.52 -7.93
C ALA A 51 4.92 7.97 -6.49
N PRO A 52 4.21 8.92 -5.85
CA PRO A 52 4.44 9.24 -4.45
C PRO A 52 4.27 8.05 -3.51
N ALA A 53 3.27 7.18 -3.73
CA ALA A 53 3.09 6.00 -2.89
C ALA A 53 4.29 5.03 -3.02
N ALA A 54 4.78 4.80 -4.24
CA ALA A 54 5.92 3.92 -4.47
C ALA A 54 7.20 4.45 -3.81
N PHE A 55 7.55 5.73 -4.04
CA PHE A 55 8.71 6.33 -3.39
C PHE A 55 8.54 6.39 -1.87
N GLY A 56 7.33 6.69 -1.39
CA GLY A 56 6.96 6.69 0.01
C GLY A 56 7.24 5.36 0.69
N LEU A 57 6.75 4.26 0.10
CA LEU A 57 6.95 2.90 0.60
C LEU A 57 8.42 2.52 0.66
N ALA A 58 9.17 2.77 -0.43
CA ALA A 58 10.59 2.45 -0.47
C ALA A 58 11.40 3.26 0.54
N LEU A 59 11.21 4.59 0.59
CA LEU A 59 11.94 5.45 1.51
C LEU A 59 11.53 5.24 2.96
N GLY A 60 10.26 4.95 3.24
CA GLY A 60 9.77 4.64 4.58
C GLY A 60 10.47 3.41 5.15
N LEU A 61 10.50 2.32 4.36
CA LEU A 61 11.24 1.10 4.70
C LEU A 61 12.74 1.35 4.85
N LEU A 62 13.34 2.20 4.01
CA LEU A 62 14.77 2.51 4.10
C LEU A 62 15.08 3.25 5.39
N ILE A 63 14.27 4.24 5.76
CA ILE A 63 14.44 5.02 6.99
C ILE A 63 14.24 4.11 8.21
N GLN A 64 13.21 3.28 8.20
CA GLN A 64 13.01 2.25 9.23
C GLN A 64 14.23 1.34 9.35
N GLY A 65 14.75 0.80 8.24
CA GLY A 65 15.93 -0.05 8.24
C GLY A 65 17.17 0.68 8.77
N LEU A 66 17.37 1.95 8.43
CA LEU A 66 18.55 2.71 8.88
C LEU A 66 18.48 3.13 10.35
N LEU A 67 17.29 3.43 10.87
CA LEU A 67 17.14 4.07 12.19
C LEU A 67 16.60 3.15 13.28
N ILE A 68 15.75 2.17 12.95
CA ILE A 68 14.99 1.37 13.92
C ILE A 68 15.32 -0.12 13.80
N ALA A 69 15.31 -0.67 12.57
CA ALA A 69 15.50 -2.09 12.31
C ALA A 69 16.66 -2.37 11.32
N PRO A 70 17.94 -2.14 11.69
CA PRO A 70 19.08 -2.41 10.81
C PRO A 70 19.19 -3.85 10.31
N PHE A 71 18.61 -4.79 11.04
CA PHE A 71 18.56 -6.20 10.65
C PHE A 71 17.69 -6.45 9.40
N ASP A 72 16.80 -5.53 9.03
CA ASP A 72 15.98 -5.62 7.81
C ASP A 72 16.72 -5.10 6.56
N LEU A 73 17.81 -4.34 6.70
CA LEU A 73 18.55 -3.78 5.57
C LEU A 73 19.04 -4.85 4.57
N PRO A 74 19.56 -6.02 4.98
CA PRO A 74 19.89 -7.10 4.05
C PRO A 74 18.69 -7.60 3.24
N GLN A 75 17.48 -7.50 3.80
CA GLN A 75 16.22 -7.91 3.16
C GLN A 75 15.49 -6.76 2.47
N TYR A 76 16.06 -5.54 2.47
CA TYR A 76 15.38 -4.33 1.99
C TYR A 76 14.82 -4.49 0.57
N GLY A 77 15.56 -5.11 -0.36
CA GLY A 77 15.06 -5.36 -1.72
C GLY A 77 13.83 -6.28 -1.75
N MET A 78 13.82 -7.31 -0.90
CA MET A 78 12.67 -8.22 -0.75
C MET A 78 11.45 -7.46 -0.20
N ASN A 79 11.66 -6.66 0.84
CA ASN A 79 10.61 -5.88 1.49
C ASN A 79 10.01 -4.84 0.53
N VAL A 80 10.86 -4.07 -0.17
CA VAL A 80 10.42 -3.08 -1.15
C VAL A 80 9.62 -3.73 -2.28
N THR A 81 10.10 -4.83 -2.86
CA THR A 81 9.37 -5.47 -3.98
C THR A 81 8.04 -6.07 -3.55
N THR A 82 7.96 -6.58 -2.31
CA THR A 82 6.72 -7.06 -1.68
C THR A 82 5.66 -5.96 -1.56
N LEU A 83 6.05 -4.69 -1.52
CA LEU A 83 5.11 -3.56 -1.52
C LEU A 83 4.89 -2.97 -2.92
N LEU A 84 5.94 -2.79 -3.70
CA LEU A 84 5.86 -2.11 -4.99
C LEU A 84 5.19 -2.93 -6.07
N VAL A 85 5.46 -4.25 -6.15
CA VAL A 85 4.83 -5.08 -7.18
C VAL A 85 3.31 -5.14 -7.00
N PRO A 86 2.78 -5.36 -5.77
CA PRO A 86 1.35 -5.25 -5.53
C PRO A 86 0.78 -3.85 -5.79
N LEU A 87 1.53 -2.79 -5.50
CA LEU A 87 1.12 -1.42 -5.82
C LEU A 87 0.93 -1.21 -7.33
N PHE A 88 1.84 -1.74 -8.15
CA PHE A 88 1.71 -1.68 -9.61
C PHE A 88 0.58 -2.56 -10.14
N ALA A 89 0.36 -3.74 -9.53
CA ALA A 89 -0.81 -4.56 -9.83
C ALA A 89 -2.12 -3.82 -9.50
N LEU A 90 -2.18 -3.16 -8.35
CA LEU A 90 -3.30 -2.28 -7.97
C LEU A 90 -3.48 -1.16 -8.99
N GLN A 91 -2.41 -0.49 -9.43
CA GLN A 91 -2.49 0.57 -10.44
C GLN A 91 -3.11 0.05 -11.74
N TYR A 92 -2.71 -1.14 -12.18
CA TYR A 92 -3.26 -1.80 -13.36
C TYR A 92 -4.76 -2.09 -13.20
N VAL A 93 -5.16 -2.69 -12.07
CA VAL A 93 -6.57 -3.01 -11.77
C VAL A 93 -7.40 -1.73 -11.65
N ALA A 94 -6.88 -0.67 -11.03
CA ALA A 94 -7.55 0.63 -10.93
C ALA A 94 -7.86 1.21 -12.32
N ARG A 95 -6.93 1.13 -13.28
CA ARG A 95 -7.16 1.60 -14.65
C ARG A 95 -8.26 0.80 -15.38
N ARG A 96 -8.49 -0.46 -15.02
CA ARG A 96 -9.52 -1.31 -15.63
C ARG A 96 -10.89 -1.20 -14.95
N THR A 97 -10.91 -0.97 -13.64
CA THR A 97 -12.14 -1.03 -12.82
C THR A 97 -12.72 0.35 -12.50
N VAL A 98 -11.92 1.40 -12.60
CA VAL A 98 -12.34 2.79 -12.36
C VAL A 98 -12.43 3.51 -13.69
N ALA A 99 -13.63 3.97 -14.05
CA ALA A 99 -13.85 4.71 -15.28
C ALA A 99 -12.96 5.97 -15.31
N PRO A 100 -12.40 6.35 -16.48
CA PRO A 100 -11.49 7.50 -16.60
C PRO A 100 -12.01 8.77 -15.93
N GLN A 101 -13.31 9.03 -16.07
CA GLN A 101 -13.94 10.25 -15.56
C GLN A 101 -14.40 10.19 -14.10
N THR A 102 -14.08 9.12 -13.35
CA THR A 102 -14.48 9.00 -11.94
C THR A 102 -13.35 9.47 -11.02
N PRO A 103 -13.53 10.57 -10.26
CA PRO A 103 -12.60 10.92 -9.19
C PRO A 103 -12.52 9.82 -8.14
N TYR A 104 -11.35 9.60 -7.53
CA TYR A 104 -11.17 8.55 -6.53
C TYR A 104 -12.03 8.75 -5.28
N VAL A 105 -12.33 10.00 -4.93
CA VAL A 105 -13.30 10.30 -3.86
C VAL A 105 -14.72 9.80 -4.17
N ASN A 106 -15.06 9.57 -5.45
CA ASN A 106 -16.37 9.08 -5.89
C ASN A 106 -16.39 7.57 -6.14
N LEU A 107 -15.37 6.82 -5.72
CA LEU A 107 -15.37 5.37 -5.85
C LEU A 107 -16.53 4.73 -5.09
N LYS A 108 -17.11 3.71 -5.71
CA LYS A 108 -18.06 2.80 -5.06
C LYS A 108 -17.29 1.95 -4.04
N TYR A 109 -17.96 1.57 -2.96
CA TYR A 109 -17.37 0.70 -1.93
C TYR A 109 -16.80 -0.61 -2.50
N ARG A 110 -17.48 -1.21 -3.47
CA ARG A 110 -16.97 -2.40 -4.16
C ARG A 110 -15.65 -2.14 -4.90
N GLN A 111 -15.49 -0.97 -5.53
CA GLN A 111 -14.25 -0.61 -6.22
C GLN A 111 -13.11 -0.40 -5.23
N ALA A 112 -13.34 0.33 -4.13
CA ALA A 112 -12.34 0.51 -3.08
C ALA A 112 -11.91 -0.84 -2.48
N PHE A 113 -12.87 -1.71 -2.17
CA PHE A 113 -12.60 -3.07 -1.69
C PHE A 113 -11.80 -3.90 -2.71
N THR A 114 -12.16 -3.87 -4.00
CA THR A 114 -11.39 -4.56 -5.05
C THR A 114 -9.93 -4.09 -5.09
N LEU A 115 -9.68 -2.79 -4.94
CA LEU A 115 -8.32 -2.26 -4.94
C LEU A 115 -7.54 -2.71 -3.70
N SER A 116 -8.13 -2.58 -2.51
CA SER A 116 -7.52 -3.07 -1.27
C SER A 116 -7.20 -4.57 -1.36
N LEU A 117 -8.18 -5.39 -1.77
CA LEU A 117 -7.98 -6.84 -1.96
C LEU A 117 -6.88 -7.14 -2.99
N THR A 118 -6.77 -6.37 -4.07
CA THR A 118 -5.71 -6.55 -5.08
C THR A 118 -4.33 -6.34 -4.47
N PHE A 119 -4.16 -5.30 -3.66
CA PHE A 119 -2.90 -5.02 -2.98
C PHE A 119 -2.54 -6.13 -1.99
N GLN A 120 -3.49 -6.52 -1.15
CA GLN A 120 -3.30 -7.56 -0.14
C GLN A 120 -2.99 -8.93 -0.75
N ALA A 121 -3.75 -9.35 -1.78
CA ALA A 121 -3.49 -10.59 -2.50
C ALA A 121 -2.13 -10.54 -3.21
N GLY A 122 -1.74 -9.38 -3.73
CA GLY A 122 -0.42 -9.16 -4.29
C GLY A 122 0.69 -9.38 -3.26
N ILE A 123 0.56 -8.84 -2.05
CA ILE A 123 1.55 -9.02 -0.97
C ILE A 123 1.70 -10.50 -0.66
N VAL A 124 0.61 -11.21 -0.38
CA VAL A 124 0.65 -12.65 -0.07
C VAL A 124 1.30 -13.45 -1.21
N SER A 125 0.97 -13.13 -2.45
CA SER A 125 1.56 -13.78 -3.63
C SER A 125 3.06 -13.51 -3.75
N TRP A 126 3.50 -12.28 -3.49
CA TRP A 126 4.92 -11.89 -3.61
C TRP A 126 5.77 -12.43 -2.44
N VAL A 127 5.20 -12.49 -1.23
CA VAL A 127 5.82 -13.18 -0.08
C VAL A 127 5.95 -14.67 -0.37
N THR A 128 4.91 -15.30 -0.94
CA THR A 128 4.97 -16.69 -1.36
C THR A 128 6.11 -16.92 -2.36
N PHE A 129 6.23 -16.04 -3.35
CA PHE A 129 7.31 -16.08 -4.33
C PHE A 129 8.69 -16.03 -3.65
N TRP A 130 8.92 -15.07 -2.76
CA TRP A 130 10.19 -14.93 -2.06
C TRP A 130 10.50 -16.08 -1.11
N ALA A 131 9.49 -16.59 -0.39
CA ALA A 131 9.62 -17.75 0.48
C ALA A 131 10.05 -18.99 -0.30
N VAL A 132 9.37 -19.29 -1.41
CA VAL A 132 9.72 -20.42 -2.28
C VAL A 132 11.08 -20.21 -2.95
N TYR A 133 11.40 -18.98 -3.37
CA TYR A 133 12.68 -18.66 -3.99
C TYR A 133 13.85 -18.78 -3.02
N GLY A 134 13.70 -18.32 -1.77
CA GLY A 134 14.76 -18.30 -0.77
C GLY A 134 14.91 -19.60 0.01
N GLN A 135 13.81 -20.28 0.33
CA GLN A 135 13.79 -21.48 1.20
C GLN A 135 13.55 -22.78 0.42
N GLY A 136 13.16 -22.68 -0.86
CA GLY A 136 12.81 -23.82 -1.70
C GLY A 136 11.35 -24.27 -1.54
N LEU A 137 10.89 -25.10 -2.49
CA LEU A 137 9.53 -25.64 -2.52
C LEU A 137 9.42 -26.88 -1.64
N THR A 138 9.35 -26.71 -0.32
CA THR A 138 9.17 -27.80 0.66
C THR A 138 7.82 -27.71 1.38
N VAL A 139 7.46 -28.78 2.11
CA VAL A 139 6.24 -28.79 2.94
C VAL A 139 6.33 -27.75 4.06
N GLU A 140 7.51 -27.55 4.66
CA GLU A 140 7.69 -26.52 5.69
C GLU A 140 7.46 -25.11 5.12
N THR A 141 8.06 -24.80 3.97
CA THR A 141 7.87 -23.48 3.31
C THR A 141 6.40 -23.23 3.00
N LEU A 142 5.70 -24.22 2.42
CA LEU A 142 4.29 -24.10 2.09
C LEU A 142 3.41 -23.93 3.34
N SER A 143 3.72 -24.64 4.43
CA SER A 143 3.00 -24.48 5.70
C SER A 143 3.21 -23.10 6.32
N SER A 144 4.44 -22.58 6.26
CA SER A 144 4.79 -21.25 6.78
C SER A 144 4.11 -20.14 5.96
N VAL A 145 4.11 -20.26 4.64
CA VAL A 145 3.36 -19.37 3.74
C VAL A 145 1.86 -19.44 3.98
N ALA A 146 1.30 -20.63 4.18
CA ALA A 146 -0.12 -20.79 4.47
C ALA A 146 -0.50 -20.11 5.79
N THR A 147 0.34 -20.21 6.81
CA THR A 147 0.16 -19.54 8.11
C THR A 147 0.20 -18.01 7.94
N PHE A 148 1.17 -17.50 7.18
CA PHE A 148 1.25 -16.08 6.84
C PHE A 148 0.00 -15.60 6.09
N GLY A 149 -0.42 -16.32 5.05
CA GLY A 149 -1.62 -16.01 4.28
C GLY A 149 -2.89 -15.99 5.14
N ALA A 150 -3.03 -16.94 6.06
CA ALA A 150 -4.15 -16.99 7.00
C ALA A 150 -4.17 -15.77 7.94
N ALA A 151 -3.00 -15.33 8.43
CA ALA A 151 -2.91 -14.10 9.23
C ALA A 151 -3.24 -12.85 8.39
N TYR A 152 -2.81 -12.80 7.12
CA TYR A 152 -3.13 -11.70 6.21
C TYR A 152 -4.63 -11.57 5.91
N MET A 153 -5.43 -12.63 6.09
CA MET A 153 -6.89 -12.51 5.97
C MET A 153 -7.50 -11.55 7.00
N LEU A 154 -6.87 -11.37 8.16
CA LEU A 154 -7.29 -10.35 9.13
C LEU A 154 -7.08 -8.94 8.58
N VAL A 155 -5.95 -8.71 7.92
CA VAL A 155 -5.66 -7.44 7.24
C VAL A 155 -6.65 -7.18 6.12
N VAL A 156 -6.96 -8.20 5.31
CA VAL A 156 -7.98 -8.12 4.25
C VAL A 156 -9.36 -7.72 4.78
N ILE A 157 -9.68 -8.03 6.04
CA ILE A 157 -10.95 -7.64 6.66
C ILE A 157 -10.85 -6.23 7.26
N LEU A 158 -9.77 -5.91 7.96
CA LEU A 158 -9.60 -4.66 8.71
C LEU A 158 -9.25 -3.47 7.81
N GLU A 159 -8.32 -3.64 6.87
CA GLU A 159 -7.80 -2.56 6.04
C GLU A 159 -8.89 -1.91 5.17
N PRO A 160 -9.81 -2.65 4.54
CA PRO A 160 -10.92 -2.01 3.83
C PRO A 160 -11.78 -1.13 4.73
N LEU A 161 -11.98 -1.46 6.00
CA LEU A 161 -12.76 -0.60 6.91
C LEU A 161 -12.05 0.73 7.16
N ALA A 162 -10.72 0.70 7.30
CA ALA A 162 -9.90 1.91 7.38
C ALA A 162 -9.95 2.71 6.06
N ASP A 163 -9.80 2.05 4.91
CA ASP A 163 -9.92 2.67 3.59
C ASP A 163 -11.29 3.35 3.41
N LEU A 164 -12.37 2.72 3.89
CA LEU A 164 -13.72 3.29 3.85
C LEU A 164 -13.86 4.52 4.76
N ALA A 165 -13.29 4.48 5.96
CA ALA A 165 -13.28 5.62 6.88
C ALA A 165 -12.52 6.81 6.28
N VAL A 166 -11.36 6.55 5.68
CA VAL A 166 -10.55 7.57 4.98
C VAL A 166 -11.30 8.11 3.77
N LEU A 167 -11.94 7.26 2.97
CA LEU A 167 -12.76 7.68 1.82
C LEU A 167 -13.95 8.54 2.27
N ALA A 168 -14.61 8.18 3.37
CA ALA A 168 -15.70 8.96 3.95
C ALA A 168 -15.21 10.33 4.46
N ALA A 169 -14.06 10.37 5.14
CA ALA A 169 -13.44 11.61 5.58
C ALA A 169 -13.04 12.50 4.38
N ALA A 170 -12.47 11.92 3.31
CA ALA A 170 -12.12 12.63 2.09
C ALA A 170 -13.37 13.21 1.38
N LYS A 171 -14.49 12.47 1.37
CA LYS A 171 -15.78 12.97 0.87
C LYS A 171 -16.30 14.14 1.69
N ALA A 172 -16.22 14.07 3.02
CA ALA A 172 -16.64 15.15 3.90
C ALA A 172 -15.72 16.40 3.77
N GLY A 173 -14.43 16.18 3.53
CA GLY A 173 -13.40 17.21 3.36
C GLY A 173 -13.38 17.90 2.00
N GLN A 174 -14.21 17.50 1.04
CA GLN A 174 -14.31 18.13 -0.30
C GLN A 174 -14.58 19.65 -0.27
N ARG A 175 -14.99 20.20 0.86
CA ARG A 175 -15.19 21.64 1.06
C ARG A 175 -13.88 22.43 1.19
N PHE A 176 -12.73 21.79 1.41
CA PHE A 176 -11.40 22.40 1.60
C PHE A 176 -10.49 22.22 0.37
N ARG A 177 -11.01 22.57 -0.81
CA ARG A 177 -10.43 22.31 -2.16
C ARG A 177 -9.07 22.96 -2.48
N ASP A 178 -8.51 23.79 -1.60
CA ASP A 178 -7.48 24.76 -1.99
C ASP A 178 -6.01 24.34 -1.74
N GLY A 179 -5.74 23.06 -1.41
CA GLY A 179 -4.38 22.55 -1.16
C GLY A 179 -3.85 21.61 -2.27
N ALA A 180 -2.98 22.11 -3.15
CA ALA A 180 -2.45 21.39 -4.32
C ALA A 180 -1.33 20.34 -4.05
N TRP A 181 -1.56 19.37 -3.16
CA TRP A 181 -0.58 18.33 -2.80
C TRP A 181 -1.11 16.89 -2.91
N LEU A 182 -2.43 16.70 -3.02
CA LEU A 182 -3.08 15.40 -3.21
C LEU A 182 -3.15 14.98 -4.69
N GLU A 183 -3.40 13.70 -4.96
CA GLU A 183 -3.54 13.15 -6.33
C GLU A 183 -4.62 13.94 -7.11
N PRO A 184 -4.33 14.45 -8.33
CA PRO A 184 -5.32 15.20 -9.10
C PRO A 184 -6.61 14.43 -9.34
N ARG A 185 -6.51 13.10 -9.55
CA ARG A 185 -7.67 12.21 -9.68
C ARG A 185 -8.46 12.03 -8.39
N LEU A 186 -7.93 12.41 -7.23
CA LEU A 186 -8.66 12.35 -5.97
C LEU A 186 -9.93 13.22 -6.04
N PHE A 187 -9.82 14.44 -6.59
CA PHE A 187 -10.92 15.40 -6.66
C PHE A 187 -11.39 15.74 -8.08
N SER A 188 -10.64 15.36 -9.12
CA SER A 188 -10.97 15.65 -10.52
C SER A 188 -11.06 14.36 -11.37
N PRO A 189 -11.85 14.35 -12.45
CA PRO A 189 -11.76 13.32 -13.50
C PRO A 189 -10.34 13.27 -14.10
N ALA A 190 -9.90 12.11 -14.64
CA ALA A 190 -8.65 12.06 -15.43
C ALA A 190 -8.75 12.87 -16.72
#